data_AF-A0A0T0M366-F1
#
_entry.id   AF-A0A0T0M366-F1
#
_cell.length_a   1.000
_cell.length_b   1.000
_cell.length_c   1.000
_cell.angle_alpha   90.00
_cell.angle_beta   90.00
_cell.angle_gamma   90.00
#
_symmetry.space_group_name_H-M   'P 1'
#
loop_
_entity.id
_entity.type
_entity.pdbx_description
1 polymer ?
#
loop_
_entity_poly.entity_id
_entity_poly.type
_entity_poly.pdbx_seq_one_letter_code
_entity_poly.pdbx_strand_id
1 'polypeptide(L)'
;MLKSKNYLILLTLLLCIFMHAQASGSANFKFKVKFDKDIPINKIEVLHYRNSGNYFEKINLKRNSTLNEIEFSGTNHYIVGAQFPLLVFSLRETKKDYYAPEKKIETLKFFYLKIDNDNVGHIDREIKFTQVFPGLTISYKYIKGETVYNVSAKKEDYLRADFPVISELVKVDEKL
;
A
#
# COMPACT_ATOMS: atom_id res chain seq x y z
N MET A 1 -58.78 -12.81 2.26
CA MET A 1 -57.87 -11.98 1.43
C MET A 1 -56.72 -11.49 2.30
N LEU A 2 -55.67 -12.28 2.44
CA LEU A 2 -54.50 -12.00 3.29
C LEU A 2 -53.24 -12.27 2.44
N LYS A 3 -53.12 -11.65 1.26
CA LYS A 3 -52.21 -12.22 0.24
C LYS A 3 -51.28 -11.29 -0.54
N SER A 4 -51.48 -9.97 -0.58
CA SER A 4 -50.53 -9.08 -1.31
C SER A 4 -49.68 -8.20 -0.40
N LYS A 5 -50.29 -7.50 0.56
CA LYS A 5 -49.57 -6.55 1.44
C LYS A 5 -48.53 -7.22 2.36
N ASN A 6 -48.84 -8.39 2.92
CA ASN A 6 -47.93 -9.11 3.82
C ASN A 6 -46.73 -9.73 3.09
N TYR A 7 -46.91 -10.13 1.83
CA TYR A 7 -45.82 -10.60 0.98
C TYR A 7 -44.84 -9.49 0.63
N LEU A 8 -45.36 -8.28 0.38
CA LEU A 8 -44.54 -7.12 0.04
C LEU A 8 -43.63 -6.72 1.20
N ILE A 9 -44.16 -6.78 2.44
CA ILE A 9 -43.41 -6.55 3.68
C ILE A 9 -42.34 -7.63 3.90
N LEU A 10 -42.70 -8.91 3.71
CA LEU A 10 -41.75 -10.01 3.83
C LEU A 10 -40.63 -9.92 2.78
N LEU A 11 -40.97 -9.52 1.55
CA LEU A 11 -40.01 -9.29 0.46
C LEU A 11 -39.09 -8.11 0.75
N THR A 12 -39.61 -7.00 1.29
CA THR A 12 -38.78 -5.85 1.68
C THR A 12 -37.85 -6.21 2.84
N LEU A 13 -38.35 -6.93 3.85
CA LEU A 13 -37.51 -7.45 4.94
C LEU A 13 -36.43 -8.41 4.42
N LEU A 14 -36.75 -9.31 3.49
CA LEU A 14 -35.74 -10.16 2.84
C LEU A 14 -34.69 -9.34 2.09
N LEU A 15 -35.12 -8.34 1.32
CA LEU A 15 -34.21 -7.47 0.56
C LEU A 15 -33.30 -6.63 1.48
N CYS A 16 -33.79 -6.20 2.65
CA CYS A 16 -32.97 -5.49 3.65
C CYS A 16 -31.84 -6.36 4.22
N ILE A 17 -32.02 -7.69 4.32
CA ILE A 17 -30.96 -8.61 4.77
C ILE A 17 -29.82 -8.70 3.74
N PHE A 18 -30.11 -8.47 2.45
CA PHE A 18 -29.11 -8.48 1.39
C PHE A 18 -28.39 -7.14 1.19
N MET A 19 -28.89 -6.05 1.76
CA MET A 19 -28.22 -4.74 1.73
C MET A 19 -27.07 -4.73 2.75
N HIS A 20 -25.97 -5.37 2.40
CA HIS A 20 -24.72 -5.26 3.13
C HIS A 20 -24.13 -3.87 2.88
N ALA A 21 -24.46 -2.90 3.74
CA ALA A 21 -23.71 -1.66 3.80
C ALA A 21 -22.26 -2.03 4.17
N GLN A 22 -21.34 -1.93 3.21
CA GLN A 22 -19.93 -2.12 3.50
C GLN A 22 -19.49 -1.00 4.44
N ALA A 23 -19.00 -1.36 5.63
CA ALA A 23 -18.48 -0.38 6.57
C ALA A 23 -17.27 0.32 5.93
N SER A 24 -17.26 1.64 5.95
CA SER A 24 -16.16 2.45 5.43
C SER A 24 -15.85 3.62 6.37
N GLY A 25 -14.66 4.18 6.21
CA GLY A 25 -14.20 5.32 6.98
C GLY A 25 -12.92 5.92 6.42
N SER A 26 -12.36 6.88 7.14
CA SER A 26 -11.07 7.47 6.79
C SER A 26 -10.16 7.48 8.01
N ALA A 27 -8.86 7.23 7.80
CA ALA A 27 -7.86 7.18 8.85
C ALA A 27 -6.63 7.98 8.47
N ASN A 28 -6.05 8.69 9.44
CA ASN A 28 -4.77 9.36 9.26
C ASN A 28 -3.64 8.37 9.50
N PHE A 29 -2.65 8.36 8.61
CA PHE A 29 -1.47 7.50 8.73
C PHE A 29 -0.19 8.33 8.79
N LYS A 30 0.82 7.76 9.44
CA LYS A 30 2.19 8.26 9.42
C LYS A 30 3.19 7.12 9.61
N PHE A 31 4.20 7.03 8.76
CA PHE A 31 5.29 6.06 8.90
C PHE A 31 6.54 6.50 8.13
N LYS A 32 7.68 5.86 8.41
CA LYS A 32 8.95 6.12 7.74
C LYS A 32 9.49 4.86 7.11
N VAL A 33 10.03 5.01 5.91
CA VAL A 33 10.73 3.95 5.19
C VAL A 33 12.19 4.33 5.03
N LYS A 34 13.07 3.42 5.42
CA LYS A 34 14.51 3.56 5.31
C LYS A 34 15.06 2.68 4.20
N PHE A 35 16.08 3.16 3.52
CA PHE A 35 16.76 2.42 2.47
C PHE A 35 18.23 2.22 2.85
N ASP A 36 18.81 1.07 2.49
CA ASP A 36 20.26 0.89 2.60
C ASP A 36 21.02 1.95 1.78
N LYS A 37 22.27 2.23 2.19
CA LYS A 37 23.06 3.35 1.66
C LYS A 37 23.30 3.29 0.14
N ASP A 38 23.25 2.09 -0.43
CA ASP A 38 23.43 1.82 -1.85
C ASP A 38 22.13 2.04 -2.67
N ILE A 39 21.01 2.32 -2.00
CA ILE A 39 19.72 2.66 -2.61
C ILE A 39 19.44 4.15 -2.32
N PRO A 40 19.86 5.08 -3.19
CA PRO A 40 19.77 6.51 -2.93
C PRO A 40 18.33 7.00 -3.03
N ILE A 41 17.74 7.48 -1.92
CA ILE A 41 16.34 7.91 -1.91
C ILE A 41 16.03 9.00 -2.95
N ASN A 42 16.97 9.87 -3.29
CA ASN A 42 16.73 10.97 -4.24
C ASN A 42 16.50 10.49 -5.69
N LYS A 43 16.79 9.21 -5.98
CA LYS A 43 16.52 8.58 -7.27
C LYS A 43 15.30 7.65 -7.24
N ILE A 44 14.65 7.52 -6.08
CA ILE A 44 13.47 6.67 -5.92
C ILE A 44 12.24 7.46 -6.33
N GLU A 45 11.52 6.97 -7.32
CA GLU A 45 10.14 7.42 -7.57
C GLU A 45 9.19 6.60 -6.71
N VAL A 46 8.20 7.26 -6.12
CA VAL A 46 7.19 6.61 -5.30
C VAL A 46 5.86 6.58 -6.04
N LEU A 47 5.30 5.39 -6.09
CA LEU A 47 4.07 5.07 -6.78
C LEU A 47 3.16 4.35 -5.78
N HIS A 48 1.86 4.38 -6.04
CA HIS A 48 0.91 3.58 -5.29
C HIS A 48 -0.13 2.96 -6.22
N TYR A 49 -0.64 1.79 -5.83
CA TYR A 49 -1.80 1.23 -6.49
C TYR A 49 -3.05 1.94 -6.01
N ARG A 50 -3.83 2.46 -6.97
CA ARG A 50 -5.19 2.90 -6.71
C ARG A 50 -6.13 1.74 -6.98
N ASN A 51 -6.91 1.36 -5.98
CA ASN A 51 -8.05 0.45 -6.14
C ASN A 51 -9.34 1.18 -5.75
N SER A 52 -10.49 0.65 -6.17
CA SER A 52 -11.80 1.27 -5.96
C SER A 52 -12.34 1.14 -4.53
N GLY A 53 -11.67 0.39 -3.64
CA GLY A 53 -12.07 0.23 -2.24
C GLY A 53 -11.29 1.15 -1.30
N ASN A 54 -9.98 0.95 -1.21
CA ASN A 54 -9.08 1.72 -0.37
C ASN A 54 -8.16 2.58 -1.23
N TYR A 55 -8.10 3.87 -0.93
CA TYR A 55 -7.30 4.83 -1.65
C TYR A 55 -6.80 5.94 -0.73
N PHE A 56 -5.77 6.64 -1.17
CA PHE A 56 -5.30 7.85 -0.50
C PHE A 56 -6.21 9.02 -0.86
N GLU A 57 -6.93 9.57 0.13
CA GLU A 57 -7.55 10.88 0.00
C GLU A 57 -6.46 11.96 -0.08
N LYS A 58 -5.39 11.77 0.71
CA LYS A 58 -4.20 12.60 0.70
C LYS A 58 -2.99 11.74 1.06
N ILE A 59 -1.89 11.95 0.35
CA ILE A 59 -0.59 11.39 0.67
C ILE A 59 0.47 12.49 0.51
N ASN A 60 1.36 12.60 1.48
CA ASN A 60 2.48 13.53 1.48
C ASN A 60 3.76 12.75 1.73
N LEU A 61 4.82 13.19 1.08
CA LEU A 61 6.13 12.56 1.12
C LEU A 61 7.17 13.60 1.56
N LYS A 62 8.03 13.24 2.52
CA LYS A 62 9.18 14.05 2.93
C LYS A 62 10.45 13.22 2.91
N ARG A 63 11.45 13.65 2.14
CA ARG A 63 12.74 12.96 2.02
C ARG A 63 13.73 13.48 3.06
N ASN A 64 14.47 12.58 3.69
CA ASN A 64 15.61 12.90 4.55
C ASN A 64 16.86 12.23 3.98
N SER A 65 17.63 12.97 3.17
CA SER A 65 18.84 12.48 2.53
C SER A 65 19.93 12.08 3.54
N THR A 66 19.97 12.71 4.72
CA THR A 66 20.98 12.41 5.75
C THR A 66 20.77 11.02 6.34
N LEU A 67 19.52 10.62 6.54
CA LEU A 67 19.17 9.31 7.09
C LEU A 67 18.84 8.26 6.02
N ASN A 68 18.79 8.66 4.75
CA ASN A 68 18.32 7.86 3.61
C ASN A 68 16.90 7.30 3.85
N GLU A 69 16.01 8.19 4.29
CA GLU A 69 14.63 7.87 4.70
C GLU A 69 13.59 8.68 3.93
N ILE A 70 12.42 8.09 3.73
CA ILE A 70 11.23 8.74 3.19
C ILE A 70 10.12 8.65 4.25
N GLU A 71 9.64 9.78 4.73
CA GLU A 71 8.48 9.87 5.63
C GLU A 71 7.21 10.02 4.81
N PHE A 72 6.21 9.20 5.15
CA PHE A 72 4.88 9.19 4.59
C PHE A 72 3.87 9.68 5.62
N SER A 73 2.95 10.54 5.18
CA SER A 73 1.82 10.96 6.01
C SER A 73 0.62 11.33 5.17
N GLY A 74 -0.58 11.13 5.69
CA GLY A 74 -1.78 11.43 4.92
C GLY A 74 -3.04 10.88 5.54
N THR A 75 -4.05 10.75 4.70
CA THR A 75 -5.36 10.23 5.05
C THR A 75 -5.76 9.20 4.00
N ASN A 76 -6.12 7.99 4.44
CA ASN A 76 -6.63 6.95 3.57
C ASN A 76 -8.13 6.76 3.83
N HIS A 77 -8.91 6.70 2.75
CA HIS A 77 -10.25 6.14 2.80
C HIS A 77 -10.13 4.62 2.78
N TYR A 78 -10.96 3.92 3.55
CA TYR A 78 -10.98 2.47 3.58
C TYR A 78 -12.39 1.91 3.65
N ILE A 79 -12.55 0.74 3.05
CA ILE A 79 -13.66 -0.18 3.26
C ILE A 79 -13.15 -1.33 4.13
N VAL A 80 -13.93 -1.73 5.13
CA VAL A 80 -13.53 -2.79 6.06
C VAL A 80 -13.28 -4.09 5.31
N GLY A 81 -12.10 -4.67 5.55
CA GLY A 81 -11.65 -5.90 4.90
C GLY A 81 -10.98 -5.72 3.54
N ALA A 82 -10.99 -4.51 2.96
CA ALA A 82 -10.17 -4.20 1.79
C ALA A 82 -8.74 -3.84 2.22
N GLN A 83 -7.78 -3.98 1.32
CA GLN A 83 -6.37 -3.79 1.65
C GLN A 83 -5.92 -2.34 1.45
N PHE A 84 -5.12 -1.81 2.38
CA PHE A 84 -4.43 -0.53 2.24
C PHE A 84 -3.65 -0.45 0.91
N PRO A 85 -3.60 0.73 0.25
CA PRO A 85 -2.93 0.88 -1.04
C PRO A 85 -1.48 0.39 -1.01
N LEU A 86 -1.12 -0.49 -1.94
CA LEU A 86 0.27 -0.95 -2.10
C LEU A 86 1.16 0.23 -2.51
N LEU A 87 2.26 0.43 -1.78
CA LEU A 87 3.29 1.38 -2.16
C LEU A 87 4.40 0.69 -2.94
N VAL A 88 4.81 1.31 -4.03
CA VAL A 88 5.85 0.84 -4.93
C VAL A 88 6.93 1.92 -5.05
N PHE A 89 8.17 1.52 -4.88
CA PHE A 89 9.33 2.38 -5.01
C PHE A 89 10.12 1.92 -6.23
N SER A 90 10.27 2.75 -7.25
CA SER A 90 11.07 2.44 -8.42
C SER A 90 12.40 3.17 -8.39
N LEU A 91 13.48 2.43 -8.64
CA LEU A 91 14.83 2.93 -8.78
C LEU A 91 15.32 2.61 -10.20
N ARG A 92 15.67 3.65 -10.96
CA ARG A 92 16.32 3.49 -12.25
C ARG A 92 17.82 3.33 -12.06
N GLU A 93 18.38 2.25 -12.58
CA GLU A 93 19.80 1.93 -12.52
C GLU A 93 20.36 1.76 -13.92
N THR A 94 21.55 2.31 -14.17
CA THR A 94 22.29 2.06 -15.41
C THR A 94 23.36 1.01 -15.15
N LYS A 95 23.33 -0.10 -15.88
CA LYS A 95 24.30 -1.21 -15.77
C LYS A 95 24.97 -1.45 -17.12
N LYS A 96 26.15 -2.05 -17.11
CA LYS A 96 26.77 -2.55 -18.34
C LYS A 96 25.98 -3.76 -18.82
N ASP A 97 25.76 -3.85 -20.13
CA ASP A 97 25.20 -5.06 -20.73
C ASP A 97 26.16 -6.23 -20.48
N TYR A 98 25.62 -7.38 -20.09
CA TYR A 98 26.40 -8.59 -19.87
C TYR A 98 27.03 -9.11 -21.17
N TYR A 99 26.33 -8.96 -22.30
CA TYR A 99 26.78 -9.46 -23.61
C TYR A 99 27.53 -8.40 -24.43
N ALA A 100 27.45 -7.13 -24.04
CA ALA A 100 28.13 -6.01 -24.70
C ALA A 100 28.60 -4.97 -23.67
N PRO A 101 29.69 -5.20 -22.91
CA PRO A 101 30.09 -4.39 -21.76
C PRO A 101 30.33 -2.89 -22.03
N GLU A 102 30.56 -2.53 -23.28
CA GLU A 102 30.65 -1.15 -23.80
C GLU A 102 29.29 -0.44 -23.88
N LYS A 103 28.18 -1.19 -23.91
CA LYS A 103 26.81 -0.68 -23.89
C LYS A 103 26.30 -0.55 -22.46
N LYS A 104 25.59 0.55 -22.22
CA LYS A 104 24.86 0.81 -20.98
C LYS A 104 23.39 0.50 -21.21
N ILE A 105 22.82 -0.32 -20.34
CA ILE A 105 21.39 -0.63 -20.30
C ILE A 105 20.76 0.05 -19.09
N GLU A 106 19.57 0.60 -19.28
CA GLU A 106 18.74 1.08 -18.18
C GLU A 106 17.89 -0.08 -17.64
N THR A 107 17.88 -0.23 -16.33
CA THR A 107 17.09 -1.23 -15.61
C THR A 107 16.25 -0.53 -14.55
N LEU A 108 15.06 -1.04 -14.31
CA LEU A 108 14.19 -0.58 -13.23
C LEU A 108 14.15 -1.64 -12.14
N LYS A 109 14.53 -1.24 -10.93
CA LYS A 109 14.37 -2.06 -9.74
C LYS A 109 13.17 -1.55 -8.95
N PHE A 110 12.33 -2.46 -8.48
CA PHE A 110 11.16 -2.14 -7.68
C PHE A 110 11.29 -2.65 -6.26
N PHE A 111 10.77 -1.87 -5.33
CA PHE A 111 10.57 -2.26 -3.94
C PHE A 111 9.08 -2.09 -3.58
N TYR A 112 8.53 -3.01 -2.80
CA TYR A 112 7.10 -3.12 -2.52
C TYR A 112 6.86 -3.07 -1.02
N LEU A 113 6.01 -2.15 -0.58
CA LEU A 113 5.54 -2.09 0.80
C LEU A 113 4.05 -2.41 0.86
N LYS A 114 3.77 -3.62 1.30
CA LYS A 114 2.42 -4.11 1.54
C LYS A 114 2.04 -3.84 3.00
N ILE A 115 0.82 -3.36 3.24
CA ILE A 115 0.27 -3.29 4.59
C ILE A 115 -0.97 -4.17 4.63
N ASP A 116 -0.92 -5.22 5.46
CA ASP A 116 -2.00 -6.20 5.63
C ASP A 116 -3.03 -5.65 6.64
N ASN A 117 -3.55 -4.45 6.37
CA ASN A 117 -4.68 -3.86 7.08
C ASN A 117 -5.51 -2.98 6.13
N ASP A 118 -6.74 -2.64 6.52
CA ASP A 118 -7.59 -1.69 5.81
C ASP A 118 -7.28 -0.23 6.19
N ASN A 119 -7.15 0.03 7.48
CA ASN A 119 -6.75 1.30 8.07
C ASN A 119 -5.36 1.20 8.70
N VAL A 120 -4.60 2.29 8.62
CA VAL A 120 -3.25 2.33 9.20
C VAL A 120 -3.14 3.61 9.98
N GLY A 121 -2.73 3.49 11.24
CA GLY A 121 -2.46 4.64 12.09
C GLY A 121 -1.03 5.13 11.96
N HIS A 122 -0.49 5.63 13.07
CA HIS A 122 0.95 5.88 13.19
C HIS A 122 1.69 4.55 13.35
N ILE A 123 2.63 4.25 12.46
CA ILE A 123 3.54 3.11 12.59
C ILE A 123 4.89 3.62 13.10
N ASP A 124 5.17 3.38 14.38
CA ASP A 124 6.46 3.69 15.00
C ASP A 124 7.37 2.44 14.99
N ARG A 125 7.62 1.93 13.78
CA ARG A 125 8.50 0.77 13.54
C ARG A 125 9.41 1.07 12.37
N GLU A 126 10.62 0.55 12.44
CA GLU A 126 11.57 0.65 11.33
C GLU A 126 11.11 -0.24 10.16
N ILE A 127 10.85 0.39 9.02
CA ILE A 127 10.56 -0.29 7.74
C ILE A 127 11.79 -0.08 6.87
N LYS A 128 12.64 -1.10 6.75
CA LYS A 128 13.95 -0.96 6.09
C LYS A 128 14.08 -1.85 4.86
N PHE A 129 14.17 -1.23 3.68
CA PHE A 129 14.47 -1.90 2.42
C PHE A 129 15.98 -2.12 2.25
N THR A 130 16.30 -3.30 1.75
CA THR A 130 17.66 -3.71 1.38
C THR A 130 17.64 -4.27 -0.04
N GLN A 131 18.80 -4.45 -0.67
CA GLN A 131 18.86 -5.09 -1.99
C GLN A 131 18.33 -6.54 -1.98
N VAL A 132 18.44 -7.22 -0.83
CA VAL A 132 18.05 -8.62 -0.61
C VAL A 132 16.56 -8.76 -0.34
N PHE A 133 15.96 -7.75 0.29
CA PHE A 133 14.54 -7.73 0.66
C PHE A 133 13.81 -6.57 -0.02
N PRO A 134 13.49 -6.68 -1.33
CA PRO A 134 12.74 -5.65 -2.02
C PRO A 134 11.24 -5.66 -1.72
N GLY A 135 10.72 -6.65 -0.98
CA GLY A 135 9.31 -6.77 -0.64
C GLY A 135 9.16 -6.87 0.87
N LEU A 136 8.40 -5.95 1.45
CA LEU A 136 8.12 -5.91 2.89
C LEU A 136 6.61 -5.88 3.11
N THR A 137 6.18 -6.65 4.11
CA THR A 137 4.80 -6.64 4.60
C THR A 137 4.76 -6.19 6.03
N ILE A 138 3.90 -5.20 6.29
CA ILE A 138 3.51 -4.77 7.63
C ILE A 138 2.23 -5.49 8.00
N SER A 139 2.30 -6.31 9.04
CA SER A 139 1.15 -6.91 9.69
C SER A 139 0.92 -6.27 11.04
N TYR A 140 -0.26 -6.45 11.62
CA TYR A 140 -0.60 -5.89 12.92
C TYR A 140 -1.31 -6.93 13.78
N LYS A 141 -1.27 -6.72 15.10
CA LYS A 141 -2.05 -7.44 16.10
C LYS A 141 -2.54 -6.47 17.15
N TYR A 142 -3.74 -6.70 17.67
CA TYR A 142 -4.24 -5.99 18.84
C TYR A 142 -3.78 -6.72 20.10
N ILE A 143 -3.01 -6.03 20.94
CA ILE A 143 -2.54 -6.55 22.24
C ILE A 143 -2.92 -5.51 23.29
N LYS A 144 -3.79 -5.90 24.23
CA LYS A 144 -4.21 -5.05 25.37
C LYS A 144 -4.74 -3.65 24.96
N GLY A 145 -5.45 -3.57 23.83
CA GLY A 145 -6.01 -2.31 23.33
C GLY A 145 -5.05 -1.47 22.48
N GLU A 146 -3.82 -1.92 22.26
CA GLU A 146 -2.84 -1.26 21.42
C GLU A 146 -2.61 -2.03 20.11
N THR A 147 -2.41 -1.30 19.02
CA THR A 147 -2.02 -1.88 17.73
C THR A 147 -0.51 -2.07 17.69
N VAL A 148 -0.06 -3.32 17.60
CA VAL A 148 1.36 -3.67 17.49
C VAL A 148 1.68 -4.08 16.06
N TYR A 149 2.56 -3.32 15.41
CA TYR A 149 3.00 -3.59 14.04
C TYR A 149 4.25 -4.48 14.01
N ASN A 150 4.27 -5.40 13.03
CA ASN A 150 5.40 -6.26 12.71
C ASN A 150 5.76 -6.11 11.23
N VAL A 151 7.05 -5.93 10.95
CA VAL A 151 7.60 -5.85 9.60
C VAL A 151 8.26 -7.19 9.27
N SER A 152 7.90 -7.77 8.13
CA SER A 152 8.47 -9.03 7.66
C SER A 152 8.83 -8.95 6.18
N ALA A 153 9.90 -9.61 5.79
CA ALA A 153 10.22 -9.83 4.38
C ALA A 153 9.77 -11.24 3.99
N LYS A 154 8.77 -11.35 3.11
CA LYS A 154 8.38 -12.65 2.55
C LYS A 154 8.72 -12.67 1.07
N LYS A 155 9.32 -13.76 0.61
CA LYS A 155 9.63 -13.96 -0.81
C LYS A 155 8.38 -14.02 -1.70
N GLU A 156 7.21 -14.23 -1.11
CA GLU A 156 5.93 -14.29 -1.82
C GLU A 156 5.27 -12.90 -1.96
N ASP A 157 5.74 -11.90 -1.22
CA ASP A 157 5.21 -10.53 -1.26
C ASP A 157 5.83 -9.69 -2.40
N TYR A 158 6.76 -10.27 -3.16
CA TYR A 158 7.07 -9.77 -4.49
C TYR A 158 5.83 -9.98 -5.35
N LEU A 159 5.45 -8.97 -6.14
CA LEU A 159 4.33 -9.07 -7.05
C LEU A 159 4.37 -10.37 -7.85
N ARG A 160 3.51 -11.33 -7.48
CA ARG A 160 3.03 -12.34 -8.41
C ARG A 160 2.17 -11.60 -9.43
N ALA A 161 2.23 -12.02 -10.69
CA ALA A 161 1.71 -11.32 -11.87
C ALA A 161 0.16 -11.11 -11.90
N ASP A 162 -0.53 -11.29 -10.79
CA ASP A 162 -1.99 -11.27 -10.69
C ASP A 162 -2.47 -9.92 -10.13
N PHE A 163 -2.32 -8.87 -10.93
CA PHE A 163 -2.98 -7.60 -10.63
C PHE A 163 -4.44 -7.63 -11.07
N PRO A 164 -5.38 -7.13 -10.24
CA PRO A 164 -6.73 -6.89 -10.70
C PRO A 164 -6.69 -5.91 -11.88
N VAL A 165 -7.39 -6.26 -12.97
CA VAL A 165 -7.44 -5.57 -14.28
C VAL A 165 -7.84 -4.07 -14.18
N ILE A 166 -8.30 -3.60 -13.02
CA ILE A 166 -8.81 -2.24 -12.77
C ILE A 166 -7.85 -1.43 -11.86
N SER A 167 -6.61 -1.88 -11.66
CA SER A 167 -5.67 -1.19 -10.75
C SER A 167 -4.71 -0.30 -11.54
N GLU A 168 -4.67 1.00 -11.21
CA GLU A 168 -3.74 1.95 -11.82
C GLU A 168 -2.58 2.24 -10.85
N LEU A 169 -1.36 2.26 -11.39
CA LEU A 169 -0.16 2.68 -10.66
C LEU A 169 0.00 4.19 -10.83
N VAL A 170 -0.18 4.93 -9.73
CA VAL A 170 -0.20 6.39 -9.73
C VAL A 170 1.03 6.92 -9.00
N LYS A 171 1.69 7.92 -9.57
CA LYS A 171 2.83 8.60 -8.93
C LYS A 171 2.34 9.45 -7.76
N VAL A 172 3.04 9.37 -6.63
CA VAL A 172 2.78 10.25 -5.49
C VAL A 172 3.37 11.62 -5.78
N ASP A 173 2.54 12.65 -5.82
CA ASP A 173 2.98 14.02 -6.05
C ASP A 173 3.79 14.54 -4.85
N GLU A 174 4.99 15.05 -5.14
CA GLU A 174 5.82 15.74 -4.15
C GLU A 174 5.37 17.19 -4.05
N LYS A 175 4.87 17.60 -2.88
CA LYS A 175 4.73 19.02 -2.56
C LYS A 175 6.11 19.54 -2.16
N LEU A 176 6.77 20.21 -3.11
CA LEU A 176 7.99 20.99 -2.90
C LEU A 176 7.76 22.13 -1.91
#